data_AF-A0A968KVJ9-F1
#
_entry.id   AF-A0A968KVJ9-F1
#
_cell.length_a   1.000
_cell.length_b   1.000
_cell.length_c   1.000
_cell.angle_alpha   90.00
_cell.angle_beta   90.00
_cell.angle_gamma   90.00
#
_symmetry.space_group_name_H-M   'P 1'
#
loop_
_entity.id
_entity.type
_entity.pdbx_description
1 polymer ?
#
loop_
_entity_poly.entity_id
_entity_poly.type
_entity_poly.pdbx_seq_one_letter_code
_entity_poly.pdbx_strand_id
1 'polypeptide(L)'
;MSNYLKNHIGAKLLLTYLVVILIGILVLVIASQWTLPNAFNRHMSGQGLGMMMGRQGGGMMQDFFQEYRSSFNEALTYAALAASLFAVIASVYFSRRVTAPLRAMMHASQHIAEGHYSERVQVQATDELGQLAARFNQMAEQLEQVESMRRRLIGDVSHELRTPLTAIKGSMEGLMDGILPAANETYQQIHFEAERLNRLVDDLQELSRVEAGAYSLEIRSVDFASVVQTVKKRLATQLESKRITLDLILPADLPPVRADEDRTTQG
;
A
#
# COMPACT_ATOMS: atom_id res chain seq x y z
N MET A 1 -29.49 5.79 3.58
CA MET A 1 -29.31 5.22 2.23
C MET A 1 -28.31 5.99 1.35
N SER A 2 -28.41 7.32 1.21
CA SER A 2 -27.58 8.12 0.28
C SER A 2 -26.06 8.04 0.51
N ASN A 3 -25.58 7.96 1.76
CA ASN A 3 -24.14 7.88 2.05
C ASN A 3 -23.52 6.51 1.79
N TYR A 4 -24.29 5.42 1.89
CA TYR A 4 -23.77 4.07 1.63
C TYR A 4 -23.37 3.89 0.16
N LEU A 5 -24.21 4.40 -0.75
CA LEU A 5 -23.95 4.40 -2.20
C LEU A 5 -22.80 5.33 -2.62
N LYS A 6 -22.56 6.43 -1.88
CA LYS A 6 -21.45 7.35 -2.18
C LYS A 6 -20.08 6.76 -1.83
N ASN A 7 -20.02 5.93 -0.80
CA ASN A 7 -18.76 5.42 -0.25
C ASN A 7 -18.39 4.04 -0.77
N HIS A 8 -19.32 3.32 -1.42
CA HIS A 8 -19.06 1.97 -1.94
C HIS A 8 -19.02 1.92 -3.47
N ILE A 9 -17.86 1.58 -4.04
CA ILE A 9 -17.68 1.35 -5.47
C ILE A 9 -18.61 0.25 -5.97
N GLY A 10 -18.74 -0.84 -5.22
CA GLY A 10 -19.65 -1.94 -5.59
C GLY A 10 -21.10 -1.45 -5.77
N ALA A 11 -21.55 -0.53 -4.91
CA ALA A 11 -22.88 0.06 -5.01
C ALA A 11 -23.02 1.00 -6.21
N LYS A 12 -21.98 1.79 -6.53
CA LYS A 12 -21.97 2.64 -7.74
C LYS A 12 -22.01 1.79 -9.01
N LEU A 13 -21.25 0.70 -9.05
CA LEU A 13 -21.22 -0.23 -10.18
C LEU A 13 -22.55 -0.95 -10.38
N LEU A 14 -23.15 -1.46 -9.30
CA LEU A 14 -24.49 -2.05 -9.35
C LEU A 14 -25.52 -1.06 -9.86
N LEU A 15 -25.46 0.20 -9.43
CA LEU A 15 -26.38 1.23 -9.89
C LEU A 15 -26.19 1.52 -11.38
N THR A 16 -24.95 1.61 -11.87
CA THR A 16 -24.68 1.75 -13.31
C THR A 16 -25.26 0.59 -14.10
N TYR A 17 -25.06 -0.66 -13.66
CA TYR A 17 -25.63 -1.83 -14.35
C TYR A 17 -27.17 -1.86 -14.29
N LEU A 18 -27.77 -1.51 -13.14
CA LEU A 18 -29.22 -1.41 -13.00
C LEU A 18 -29.80 -0.36 -13.95
N VAL A 19 -29.15 0.79 -14.11
CA VAL A 19 -29.56 1.83 -15.06
C VAL A 19 -29.48 1.32 -16.50
N VAL A 20 -28.40 0.61 -16.88
CA VAL A 20 -28.28 0.01 -18.22
C VAL A 20 -29.41 -1.01 -18.47
N ILE A 21 -29.68 -1.88 -17.50
CA ILE A 21 -30.75 -2.89 -17.59
C ILE A 21 -32.12 -2.21 -17.70
N LEU A 22 -32.41 -1.22 -16.85
CA LEU A 22 -33.68 -0.47 -16.86
C LEU A 22 -33.91 0.22 -18.20
N ILE A 23 -32.88 0.84 -18.76
CA ILE A 23 -32.99 1.51 -20.06
C ILE A 23 -33.18 0.49 -21.18
N GLY A 24 -32.49 -0.65 -21.14
CA GLY A 24 -32.73 -1.76 -22.06
C GLY A 24 -34.19 -2.26 -22.02
N ILE A 25 -34.74 -2.46 -20.81
CA ILE A 25 -36.15 -2.85 -20.61
C ILE A 25 -37.09 -1.76 -21.12
N LEU A 26 -36.85 -0.49 -20.79
CA LEU A 26 -37.67 0.63 -21.22
C LEU A 26 -37.76 0.72 -22.75
N VAL A 27 -36.62 0.59 -23.42
CA VAL A 27 -36.57 0.62 -24.89
C VAL A 27 -37.32 -0.57 -25.47
N LEU A 28 -37.19 -1.77 -24.91
CA LEU A 28 -37.96 -2.96 -25.30
C LEU A 28 -39.48 -2.76 -25.12
N VAL A 29 -39.91 -2.17 -24.00
CA VAL A 29 -41.32 -1.92 -23.71
C VAL A 29 -41.90 -0.87 -24.67
N ILE A 30 -41.19 0.25 -24.89
CA ILE A 30 -41.63 1.29 -25.83
C ILE A 30 -41.72 0.71 -27.24
N ALA A 31 -40.70 -0.04 -27.65
CA ALA A 31 -40.67 -0.66 -28.96
C ALA A 31 -41.77 -1.72 -29.10
N SER A 32 -42.12 -2.46 -28.04
CA SER A 32 -43.27 -3.39 -28.07
C SER A 32 -44.60 -2.65 -28.18
N GLN A 33 -44.82 -1.63 -27.34
CA GLN A 33 -46.11 -0.93 -27.22
C GLN A 33 -46.43 -0.01 -28.39
N TRP A 34 -45.45 0.55 -29.08
CA TRP A 34 -45.69 1.43 -30.23
C TRP A 34 -45.86 0.65 -31.54
N THR A 35 -45.22 -0.51 -31.63
CA THR A 35 -45.09 -1.26 -32.89
C THR A 35 -46.29 -2.18 -33.09
N LEU A 36 -46.73 -2.88 -32.03
CA LEU A 36 -47.86 -3.82 -32.08
C LEU A 36 -49.18 -3.15 -32.51
N PRO A 37 -49.60 -2.00 -31.93
CA PRO A 37 -50.87 -1.37 -32.30
C PRO A 37 -50.79 -0.68 -33.65
N ASN A 38 -49.65 -0.07 -34.02
CA ASN A 38 -49.52 0.63 -35.29
C ASN A 38 -49.52 -0.32 -36.49
N ALA A 39 -48.95 -1.51 -36.36
CA ALA A 39 -49.06 -2.55 -37.39
C ALA A 39 -50.51 -3.06 -37.50
N PHE A 40 -51.15 -3.34 -36.35
CA PHE A 40 -52.55 -3.78 -36.33
C PHE A 40 -53.53 -2.74 -36.89
N ASN A 41 -53.37 -1.46 -36.52
CA ASN A 41 -54.25 -0.38 -36.91
C ASN A 41 -54.08 -0.01 -38.40
N ARG A 42 -52.85 -0.04 -38.92
CA ARG A 42 -52.60 0.09 -40.37
C ARG A 42 -53.23 -1.06 -41.15
N HIS A 43 -53.08 -2.29 -40.67
CA HIS A 43 -53.67 -3.47 -41.30
C HIS A 43 -55.21 -3.41 -41.32
N MET A 44 -55.84 -3.01 -40.21
CA MET A 44 -57.30 -2.79 -40.14
C MET A 44 -57.76 -1.65 -41.05
N SER A 45 -57.01 -0.54 -41.12
CA SER A 45 -57.36 0.60 -41.98
C SER A 45 -57.23 0.31 -43.48
N GLY A 46 -56.27 -0.54 -43.88
CA GLY A 46 -56.13 -1.03 -45.25
C GLY A 46 -57.12 -2.13 -45.63
N GLN A 47 -57.57 -2.94 -44.64
CA GLN A 47 -58.55 -4.01 -44.84
C GLN A 47 -59.99 -3.52 -45.02
N GLY A 48 -60.35 -2.33 -44.53
CA GLY A 48 -61.69 -1.76 -44.71
C GLY A 48 -62.12 -1.69 -46.18
N LEU A 49 -61.16 -1.49 -47.10
CA LEU A 49 -61.40 -1.56 -48.56
C LEU A 49 -61.27 -2.98 -49.15
N GLY A 50 -60.43 -3.85 -48.59
CA GLY A 50 -60.16 -5.19 -49.12
C GLY A 50 -61.29 -6.20 -48.85
N MET A 51 -61.99 -6.10 -47.71
CA MET A 51 -63.14 -6.94 -47.39
C MET A 51 -64.35 -6.69 -48.31
N MET A 52 -64.48 -5.48 -48.89
CA MET A 52 -65.51 -5.19 -49.90
C MET A 52 -65.23 -5.85 -51.27
N MET A 53 -64.00 -6.31 -51.53
CA MET A 53 -63.52 -6.73 -52.85
C MET A 53 -63.29 -8.26 -52.97
N GLY A 54 -63.95 -9.09 -52.15
CA GLY A 54 -64.09 -10.54 -52.37
C GLY A 54 -62.79 -11.36 -52.52
N ARG A 55 -61.64 -10.83 -52.09
CA ARG A 55 -60.33 -11.48 -52.31
C ARG A 55 -60.02 -12.47 -51.19
N GLN A 56 -59.82 -13.71 -51.60
CA GLN A 56 -59.63 -14.93 -50.80
C GLN A 56 -58.58 -14.77 -49.68
N GLY A 57 -58.95 -15.16 -48.44
CA GLY A 57 -58.21 -14.93 -47.19
C GLY A 57 -56.83 -15.59 -47.00
N GLY A 58 -56.22 -16.14 -48.06
CA GLY A 58 -54.90 -16.78 -47.99
C GLY A 58 -53.70 -15.81 -47.93
N GLY A 59 -53.80 -14.63 -48.57
CA GLY A 59 -52.73 -13.61 -48.55
C GLY A 59 -52.77 -12.69 -47.32
N MET A 60 -53.93 -12.61 -46.65
CA MET A 60 -54.17 -11.70 -45.53
C MET A 60 -53.28 -12.01 -44.31
N MET A 61 -53.10 -13.32 -44.03
CA MET A 61 -52.21 -13.77 -42.97
C MET A 61 -50.73 -13.51 -43.31
N GLN A 62 -50.34 -13.70 -44.58
CA GLN A 62 -48.95 -13.48 -45.03
C GLN A 62 -48.55 -12.00 -44.98
N ASP A 63 -49.42 -11.08 -45.41
CA ASP A 63 -49.15 -9.64 -45.37
C ASP A 63 -49.05 -9.12 -43.93
N PHE A 64 -49.93 -9.61 -43.03
CA PHE A 64 -49.85 -9.32 -41.60
C PHE A 64 -48.52 -9.80 -40.99
N PHE A 65 -48.11 -11.04 -41.29
CA PHE A 65 -46.85 -11.59 -40.78
C PHE A 65 -45.62 -10.82 -41.29
N GLN A 66 -45.63 -10.34 -42.54
CA GLN A 66 -44.53 -9.54 -43.09
C GLN A 66 -44.42 -8.17 -42.41
N GLU A 67 -45.54 -7.48 -42.22
CA GLU A 67 -45.56 -6.15 -41.61
C GLU A 67 -45.31 -6.18 -40.09
N TYR A 68 -45.73 -7.26 -39.41
CA TYR A 68 -45.30 -7.56 -38.06
C TYR A 68 -43.78 -7.74 -37.98
N ARG A 69 -43.19 -8.49 -38.92
CA ARG A 69 -41.75 -8.81 -38.91
C ARG A 69 -40.88 -7.58 -39.17
N SER A 70 -41.28 -6.69 -40.07
CA SER A 70 -40.52 -5.45 -40.35
C SER A 70 -40.52 -4.52 -39.14
N SER A 71 -41.70 -4.29 -38.56
CA SER A 71 -41.88 -3.41 -37.41
C SER A 71 -41.18 -3.98 -36.17
N PHE A 72 -41.22 -5.30 -35.96
CA PHE A 72 -40.48 -5.99 -34.89
C PHE A 72 -38.96 -5.89 -35.08
N ASN A 73 -38.46 -6.02 -36.31
CA ASN A 73 -37.04 -5.86 -36.60
C ASN A 73 -36.57 -4.42 -36.36
N GLU A 74 -37.36 -3.41 -36.71
CA GLU A 74 -37.07 -2.00 -36.45
C GLU A 74 -37.04 -1.69 -34.94
N ALA A 75 -37.99 -2.24 -34.18
CA ALA A 75 -37.97 -2.21 -32.73
C ALA A 75 -36.69 -2.83 -32.14
N LEU A 76 -36.28 -3.99 -32.64
CA LEU A 76 -35.06 -4.68 -32.23
C LEU A 76 -33.79 -3.89 -32.57
N THR A 77 -33.71 -3.25 -33.75
CA THR A 77 -32.53 -2.46 -34.13
C THR A 77 -32.38 -1.25 -33.22
N TYR A 78 -33.44 -0.52 -32.89
CA TYR A 78 -33.38 0.58 -31.93
C TYR A 78 -32.99 0.12 -30.53
N ALA A 79 -33.54 -1.01 -30.05
CA ALA A 79 -33.16 -1.61 -28.77
C ALA A 79 -31.68 -2.02 -28.74
N ALA A 80 -31.18 -2.64 -29.81
CA ALA A 80 -29.79 -3.05 -29.92
C ALA A 80 -28.84 -1.84 -29.95
N LEU A 81 -29.19 -0.77 -30.69
CA LEU A 81 -28.40 0.46 -30.74
C LEU A 81 -28.36 1.16 -29.38
N ALA A 82 -29.49 1.28 -28.70
CA ALA A 82 -29.55 1.85 -27.37
C ALA A 82 -28.72 1.03 -26.37
N ALA A 83 -28.92 -0.29 -26.32
CA ALA A 83 -28.16 -1.18 -25.44
C ALA A 83 -26.65 -1.10 -25.69
N SER A 84 -26.23 -1.05 -26.97
CA SER A 84 -24.81 -0.91 -27.35
C SER A 84 -24.23 0.42 -26.87
N LEU A 85 -24.97 1.52 -27.05
CA LEU A 85 -24.55 2.84 -26.58
C LEU A 85 -24.36 2.85 -25.05
N PHE A 86 -25.32 2.29 -24.30
CA PHE A 86 -25.22 2.20 -22.84
C PHE A 86 -24.09 1.28 -22.37
N ALA A 87 -23.84 0.18 -23.06
CA ALA A 87 -22.71 -0.71 -22.78
C ALA A 87 -21.36 0.01 -22.95
N VAL A 88 -21.21 0.82 -24.01
CA VAL A 88 -20.00 1.63 -24.23
C VAL A 88 -19.83 2.67 -23.12
N ILE A 89 -20.90 3.38 -22.75
CA ILE A 89 -20.86 4.37 -21.66
C ILE A 89 -20.44 3.71 -20.34
N ALA A 90 -21.06 2.58 -20.00
CA ALA A 90 -20.73 1.82 -18.79
C ALA A 90 -19.29 1.30 -18.80
N SER A 91 -18.80 0.81 -19.94
CA SER A 91 -17.42 0.35 -20.13
C SER A 91 -16.41 1.49 -19.93
N VAL A 92 -16.64 2.65 -20.54
CA VAL A 92 -15.78 3.84 -20.37
C VAL A 92 -15.80 4.32 -18.92
N TYR A 93 -16.96 4.31 -18.27
CA TYR A 93 -17.09 4.65 -16.85
C TYR A 93 -16.28 3.69 -15.97
N PHE A 94 -16.43 2.37 -16.15
CA PHE A 94 -15.71 1.35 -15.40
C PHE A 94 -14.19 1.47 -15.58
N SER A 95 -13.75 1.60 -16.84
CA SER A 95 -12.35 1.76 -17.20
C SER A 95 -11.72 2.96 -16.48
N ARG A 96 -12.38 4.12 -16.48
CA ARG A 96 -11.87 5.35 -15.84
C ARG A 96 -11.95 5.33 -14.31
N ARG A 97 -12.99 4.73 -13.73
CA ARG A 97 -13.23 4.75 -12.27
C ARG A 97 -12.58 3.61 -11.51
N VAL A 98 -12.29 2.50 -12.16
CA VAL A 98 -11.76 1.29 -11.50
C VAL A 98 -10.44 0.85 -12.13
N THR A 99 -10.43 0.58 -13.44
CA THR A 99 -9.26 -0.01 -14.09
C THR A 99 -8.06 0.94 -14.15
N ALA A 100 -8.27 2.22 -14.47
CA ALA A 100 -7.18 3.19 -14.59
C ALA A 100 -6.46 3.46 -13.24
N PRO A 101 -7.15 3.71 -12.11
CA PRO A 101 -6.50 3.83 -10.80
C PRO A 101 -5.74 2.57 -10.38
N LEU A 102 -6.30 1.37 -10.64
CA LEU A 102 -5.61 0.11 -10.33
C LEU A 102 -4.33 -0.07 -11.15
N ARG A 103 -4.36 0.27 -12.45
CA ARG A 103 -3.15 0.26 -13.28
C ARG A 103 -2.11 1.26 -12.78
N ALA A 104 -2.52 2.46 -12.36
CA ALA A 104 -1.62 3.45 -11.80
C ALA A 104 -0.93 2.93 -10.52
N MET A 105 -1.68 2.26 -9.63
CA MET A 105 -1.10 1.63 -8.43
C MET A 105 -0.15 0.49 -8.77
N MET A 106 -0.48 -0.36 -9.76
CA MET A 106 0.42 -1.42 -10.21
C MET A 106 1.73 -0.85 -10.77
N HIS A 107 1.67 0.19 -11.60
CA HIS A 107 2.85 0.87 -12.12
C HIS A 107 3.68 1.53 -11.02
N ALA A 108 3.04 2.25 -10.09
CA ALA A 108 3.73 2.85 -8.95
C ALA A 108 4.40 1.77 -8.08
N SER A 109 3.73 0.64 -7.84
CA SER A 109 4.31 -0.49 -7.10
C SER A 109 5.55 -1.05 -7.79
N GLN A 110 5.55 -1.14 -9.12
CA GLN A 110 6.69 -1.59 -9.90
C GLN A 110 7.88 -0.61 -9.76
N HIS A 111 7.63 0.68 -9.89
CA HIS A 111 8.67 1.71 -9.73
C HIS A 111 9.23 1.73 -8.30
N ILE A 112 8.38 1.55 -7.29
CA ILE A 112 8.82 1.41 -5.89
C ILE A 112 9.72 0.18 -5.73
N ALA A 113 9.38 -0.95 -6.35
CA ALA A 113 10.21 -2.15 -6.33
C ALA A 113 11.56 -1.95 -7.03
N GLU A 114 11.63 -1.05 -8.01
CA GLU A 114 12.85 -0.62 -8.69
C GLU A 114 13.65 0.45 -7.90
N GLY A 115 13.15 0.87 -6.73
CA GLY A 115 13.83 1.80 -5.81
C GLY A 115 13.36 3.25 -5.87
N HIS A 116 12.30 3.55 -6.62
CA HIS A 116 11.70 4.89 -6.70
C HIS A 116 10.69 5.12 -5.57
N TYR A 117 11.16 5.20 -4.33
CA TYR A 117 10.30 5.26 -3.13
C TYR A 117 9.48 6.55 -2.96
N SER A 118 9.83 7.63 -3.66
CA SER A 118 9.10 8.91 -3.61
C SER A 118 7.84 8.92 -4.49
N GLU A 119 7.57 7.84 -5.25
CA GLU A 119 6.38 7.72 -6.10
C GLU A 119 5.07 7.72 -5.28
N ARG A 120 4.03 8.38 -5.81
CA ARG A 120 2.73 8.51 -5.16
C ARG A 120 1.58 8.42 -6.16
N VAL A 121 0.51 7.76 -5.76
CA VAL A 121 -0.68 7.62 -6.59
C VAL A 121 -1.68 8.71 -6.23
N GLN A 122 -2.02 9.57 -7.20
CA GLN A 122 -3.05 10.59 -7.04
C GLN A 122 -4.42 10.03 -7.42
N VAL A 123 -5.23 9.71 -6.42
CA VAL A 123 -6.61 9.25 -6.64
C VAL A 123 -7.58 10.21 -5.98
N GLN A 124 -8.38 10.91 -6.80
CA GLN A 124 -9.44 11.81 -6.34
C GLN A 124 -10.76 11.06 -6.10
N ALA A 125 -10.70 9.94 -5.39
CA ALA A 125 -11.86 9.12 -5.05
C ALA A 125 -12.07 9.11 -3.53
N THR A 126 -13.33 9.14 -3.10
CA THR A 126 -13.71 9.13 -1.67
C THR A 126 -14.30 7.78 -1.24
N ASP A 127 -14.21 6.78 -2.10
CA ASP A 127 -14.68 5.41 -1.89
C ASP A 127 -13.50 4.49 -1.55
N GLU A 128 -13.70 3.17 -1.62
CA GLU A 128 -12.69 2.19 -1.21
C GLU A 128 -11.41 2.25 -2.05
N LEU A 129 -11.47 2.65 -3.33
CA LEU A 129 -10.25 2.86 -4.12
C LEU A 129 -9.47 4.08 -3.64
N GLY A 130 -10.17 5.13 -3.18
CA GLY A 130 -9.53 6.26 -2.52
C GLY A 130 -8.84 5.87 -1.23
N GLN A 131 -9.51 5.05 -0.40
CA GLN A 131 -8.91 4.52 0.83
C GLN A 131 -7.72 3.61 0.55
N LEU A 132 -7.80 2.76 -0.49
CA LEU A 132 -6.69 1.92 -0.93
C LEU A 132 -5.51 2.77 -1.40
N ALA A 133 -5.76 3.83 -2.17
CA ALA A 133 -4.74 4.77 -2.59
C ALA A 133 -4.05 5.46 -1.40
N ALA A 134 -4.82 5.89 -0.40
CA ALA A 134 -4.28 6.48 0.81
C ALA A 134 -3.39 5.50 1.57
N ARG A 135 -3.84 4.24 1.75
CA ARG A 135 -3.03 3.18 2.39
C ARG A 135 -1.78 2.83 1.60
N PHE A 136 -1.88 2.79 0.27
CA PHE A 136 -0.73 2.58 -0.61
C PHE A 136 0.30 3.70 -0.46
N ASN A 137 -0.13 4.96 -0.47
CA ASN A 137 0.76 6.11 -0.30
C ASN A 137 1.41 6.12 1.09
N GLN A 138 0.68 5.74 2.14
CA GLN A 138 1.24 5.59 3.49
C GLN A 138 2.33 4.50 3.54
N MET A 139 2.10 3.35 2.90
CA MET A 139 3.12 2.30 2.77
C MET A 139 4.36 2.80 2.01
N ALA A 140 4.16 3.52 0.89
CA ALA A 140 5.25 4.10 0.11
C ALA A 140 6.07 5.10 0.93
N GLU A 141 5.41 5.94 1.73
CA GLU A 141 6.07 6.88 2.64
C GLU A 141 6.89 6.17 3.73
N GLN A 142 6.35 5.11 4.35
CA GLN A 142 7.11 4.32 5.32
C GLN A 142 8.35 3.68 4.69
N LEU A 143 8.22 3.18 3.46
CA LEU A 143 9.33 2.55 2.75
C LEU A 143 10.41 3.58 2.38
N GLU A 144 10.02 4.78 1.96
CA GLU A 144 10.93 5.90 1.73
C GLU A 144 11.68 6.31 2.99
N GLN A 145 10.99 6.38 4.13
CA GLN A 145 11.62 6.67 5.42
C GLN A 145 12.66 5.60 5.80
N VAL A 146 12.31 4.32 5.68
CA VAL A 146 13.23 3.20 5.95
C VAL A 146 14.46 3.27 5.05
N GLU A 147 14.28 3.48 3.74
CA GLU A 147 15.41 3.60 2.82
C GLU A 147 16.28 4.83 3.13
N SER A 148 15.67 5.97 3.48
CA SER A 148 16.42 7.18 3.83
C SER A 148 17.28 6.97 5.09
N MET A 149 16.74 6.24 6.07
CA MET A 149 17.44 5.89 7.30
C MET A 149 18.59 4.93 7.02
N ARG A 150 18.34 3.89 6.22
CA ARG A 150 19.37 2.95 5.75
C ARG A 150 20.53 3.68 5.05
N ARG A 151 20.24 4.59 4.12
CA ARG A 151 21.28 5.36 3.40
C ARG A 151 22.10 6.23 4.34
N ARG A 152 21.44 6.90 5.30
CA ARG A 152 22.12 7.71 6.31
C ARG A 152 23.04 6.85 7.16
N LEU A 153 22.54 5.73 7.68
CA LEU A 153 23.33 4.78 8.48
C LEU A 153 24.58 4.30 7.73
N ILE A 154 24.43 3.89 6.47
CA ILE A 154 25.57 3.46 5.64
C ILE A 154 26.60 4.59 5.49
N GLY A 155 26.14 5.83 5.29
CA GLY A 155 26.99 7.02 5.23
C GLY A 155 27.76 7.26 6.52
N ASP A 156 27.05 7.27 7.64
CA ASP A 156 27.62 7.53 8.97
C ASP A 156 28.63 6.45 9.37
N VAL A 157 28.30 5.17 9.15
CA VAL A 157 29.20 4.04 9.37
C VAL A 157 30.45 4.14 8.52
N SER A 158 30.30 4.46 7.23
CA SER A 158 31.44 4.62 6.33
C SER A 158 32.36 5.74 6.79
N HIS A 159 31.82 6.83 7.34
CA HIS A 159 32.59 7.94 7.87
C HIS A 159 33.32 7.56 9.16
N GLU A 160 32.63 6.95 10.12
CA GLU A 160 33.19 6.53 11.40
C GLU A 160 34.26 5.45 11.28
N LEU A 161 34.17 4.56 10.28
CA LEU A 161 35.19 3.57 9.95
C LEU A 161 36.42 4.20 9.25
N ARG A 162 36.22 5.21 8.41
CA ARG A 162 37.31 5.81 7.61
C ARG A 162 38.35 6.51 8.48
N THR A 163 37.92 7.22 9.51
CA THR A 163 38.79 7.98 10.41
C THR A 163 39.86 7.10 11.10
N PRO A 164 39.50 6.06 11.88
CA PRO A 164 40.47 5.19 12.53
C PRO A 164 41.31 4.40 11.51
N LEU A 165 40.71 3.97 10.39
CA LEU A 165 41.45 3.27 9.34
C LEU A 165 42.52 4.15 8.69
N THR A 166 42.22 5.43 8.47
CA THR A 166 43.17 6.40 7.93
C THR A 166 44.28 6.69 8.93
N ALA A 167 43.96 6.76 10.23
CA ALA A 167 44.96 6.89 11.29
C ALA A 167 45.91 5.69 11.33
N ILE A 168 45.39 4.45 11.31
CA ILE A 168 46.20 3.22 11.26
C ILE A 168 47.10 3.24 10.03
N LYS A 169 46.54 3.52 8.85
CA LYS A 169 47.28 3.56 7.58
C LYS A 169 48.40 4.60 7.63
N GLY A 170 48.11 5.81 8.11
CA GLY A 170 49.11 6.88 8.24
C GLY A 170 50.22 6.54 9.24
N SER A 171 49.88 5.93 10.38
CA SER A 171 50.88 5.46 11.35
C SER A 171 51.78 4.35 10.76
N MET A 172 51.20 3.42 10.00
CA MET A 172 51.96 2.35 9.34
C MET A 172 52.84 2.88 8.20
N GLU A 173 52.34 3.81 7.39
CA GLU A 173 53.13 4.49 6.34
C GLU A 173 54.30 5.26 6.97
N GLY A 174 54.06 6.01 8.04
CA GLY A 174 55.11 6.73 8.75
C GLY A 174 56.18 5.81 9.35
N LEU A 175 55.80 4.62 9.84
CA LEU A 175 56.75 3.60 10.30
C LEU A 175 57.58 3.03 9.12
N MET A 176 56.94 2.75 7.98
CA MET A 176 57.60 2.20 6.80
C MET A 176 58.58 3.18 6.16
N ASP A 177 58.22 4.46 6.10
CA ASP A 177 59.06 5.53 5.55
C ASP A 177 60.14 6.01 6.54
N GLY A 178 60.16 5.48 7.77
CA GLY A 178 61.11 5.86 8.81
C GLY A 178 60.87 7.25 9.41
N ILE A 179 59.71 7.86 9.13
CA ILE A 179 59.31 9.19 9.65
C ILE A 179 58.85 9.06 11.11
N LEU A 180 58.10 8.00 11.44
CA LEU A 180 57.69 7.69 12.80
C LEU A 180 58.63 6.66 13.43
N PRO A 181 59.03 6.84 14.70
CA PRO A 181 59.85 5.86 15.39
C PRO A 181 59.03 4.60 15.68
N ALA A 182 59.69 3.43 15.57
CA ALA A 182 59.18 2.13 16.04
C ALA A 182 59.20 2.04 17.58
N ALA A 183 58.57 3.01 18.23
CA ALA A 183 58.43 3.12 19.66
C ALA A 183 57.10 2.53 20.12
N ASN A 184 57.03 2.21 21.41
CA ASN A 184 55.85 1.55 22.00
C ASN A 184 54.58 2.40 21.82
N GLU A 185 54.71 3.72 21.86
CA GLU A 185 53.63 4.69 21.67
C GLU A 185 52.98 4.57 20.29
N THR A 186 53.77 4.41 19.23
CA THR A 186 53.27 4.26 17.85
C THR A 186 52.47 2.97 17.69
N TYR A 187 52.96 1.86 18.25
CA TYR A 187 52.25 0.58 18.23
C TYR A 187 50.96 0.63 19.08
N GLN A 188 50.99 1.30 20.24
CA GLN A 188 49.81 1.50 21.07
C GLN A 188 48.75 2.34 20.37
N GLN A 189 49.13 3.36 19.61
CA GLN A 189 48.20 4.17 18.82
C GLN A 189 47.50 3.32 17.74
N ILE A 190 48.27 2.52 16.99
CA ILE A 190 47.69 1.60 15.98
C ILE A 190 46.73 0.60 16.64
N HIS A 191 47.14 0.00 17.76
CA HIS A 191 46.29 -0.92 18.51
C HIS A 191 45.02 -0.23 19.02
N PHE A 192 45.12 1.00 19.52
CA PHE A 192 43.97 1.75 20.03
C PHE A 192 42.92 2.00 18.93
N GLU A 193 43.35 2.39 17.73
CA GLU A 193 42.45 2.60 16.60
C GLU A 193 41.85 1.28 16.08
N ALA A 194 42.61 0.19 16.11
CA ALA A 194 42.09 -1.15 15.76
C ALA A 194 41.00 -1.60 16.76
N GLU A 195 41.22 -1.37 18.05
CA GLU A 195 40.23 -1.61 19.11
C GLU A 195 38.99 -0.72 18.96
N ARG A 196 39.16 0.55 18.52
CA ARG A 196 38.04 1.43 18.21
C ARG A 196 37.21 0.91 17.05
N LEU A 197 37.85 0.39 16.00
CA LEU A 197 37.17 -0.27 14.89
C LEU A 197 36.39 -1.51 15.34
N ASN A 198 36.98 -2.37 16.17
CA ASN A 198 36.29 -3.56 16.70
C ASN A 198 35.02 -3.19 17.47
N ARG A 199 35.12 -2.22 18.41
CA ARG A 199 33.94 -1.75 19.16
C ARG A 199 32.83 -1.22 18.24
N LEU A 200 33.19 -0.45 17.20
CA LEU A 200 32.20 0.06 16.25
C LEU A 200 31.51 -1.07 15.46
N VAL A 201 32.25 -2.12 15.11
CA VAL A 201 31.68 -3.31 14.44
C VAL A 201 30.72 -4.05 15.38
N ASP A 202 31.08 -4.21 16.65
CA ASP A 202 30.23 -4.85 17.65
C ASP A 202 28.93 -4.07 17.87
N ASP A 203 29.02 -2.73 18.00
CA ASP A 203 27.86 -1.85 18.13
C ASP A 203 26.90 -1.97 16.93
N LEU A 204 27.44 -2.09 15.71
CA LEU A 204 26.64 -2.28 14.50
C LEU A 204 25.97 -3.65 14.43
N GLN A 205 26.64 -4.70 14.91
CA GLN A 205 26.03 -6.03 15.01
C GLN A 205 24.90 -6.05 16.03
N GLU A 206 25.05 -5.35 17.16
CA GLU A 206 23.98 -5.23 18.14
C GLU A 206 22.78 -4.48 17.57
N LEU A 207 23.00 -3.34 16.90
CA LEU A 207 21.95 -2.57 16.24
C LEU A 207 21.21 -3.41 15.17
N SER A 208 21.93 -4.16 14.33
CA SER A 208 21.33 -5.01 13.31
C SER A 208 20.42 -6.09 13.90
N ARG A 209 20.80 -6.68 15.04
CA ARG A 209 19.95 -7.65 15.74
C ARG A 209 18.67 -7.01 16.30
N VAL A 210 18.74 -5.74 16.75
CA VAL A 210 17.58 -4.94 17.20
C VAL A 210 16.62 -4.68 16.03
N GLU A 211 17.13 -4.25 14.88
CA GLU A 211 16.31 -3.95 13.70
C GLU A 211 15.65 -5.18 13.07
N ALA A 212 16.31 -6.35 13.10
CA ALA A 212 15.77 -7.59 12.54
C ALA A 212 14.56 -8.15 13.31
N GLY A 213 14.08 -7.45 14.36
CA GLY A 213 13.01 -7.95 15.24
C GLY A 213 13.42 -9.20 16.02
N ALA A 214 14.71 -9.54 16.03
CA ALA A 214 15.24 -10.74 16.68
C ALA A 214 15.42 -10.59 18.19
N TYR A 215 15.02 -9.45 18.76
CA TYR A 215 14.92 -9.27 20.21
C TYR A 215 13.46 -9.33 20.64
N SER A 216 13.04 -10.51 21.10
CA SER A 216 11.87 -10.62 21.97
C SER A 216 12.26 -10.06 23.35
N LEU A 217 11.73 -8.90 23.72
CA LEU A 217 11.83 -8.41 25.09
C LEU A 217 11.06 -9.38 26.00
N GLU A 218 11.78 -10.07 26.90
CA GLU A 218 11.15 -10.94 27.89
C GLU A 218 10.75 -10.11 29.11
N ILE A 219 9.64 -9.39 28.98
CA ILE A 219 9.13 -8.54 30.06
C ILE A 219 8.52 -9.39 31.18
N ARG A 220 9.33 -9.66 32.21
CA ARG A 220 8.94 -10.35 33.44
C ARG A 220 8.78 -9.38 34.61
N SER A 221 8.16 -9.84 35.69
CA SER A 221 8.08 -9.10 36.95
C SER A 221 9.43 -9.19 37.65
N VAL A 222 10.12 -8.08 37.80
CA VAL A 222 11.47 -8.02 38.39
C VAL A 222 11.43 -7.19 39.68
N ASP A 223 12.15 -7.65 40.70
CA ASP A 223 12.42 -6.85 41.90
C ASP A 223 13.41 -5.74 41.53
N PHE A 224 12.96 -4.48 41.59
CA PHE A 224 13.80 -3.35 41.23
C PHE A 224 15.01 -3.21 42.15
N ALA A 225 14.88 -3.59 43.43
CA ALA A 225 15.97 -3.48 44.39
C ALA A 225 17.13 -4.42 44.05
N SER A 226 16.85 -5.63 43.56
CA SER A 226 17.87 -6.60 43.17
C SER A 226 18.65 -6.15 41.93
N VAL A 227 17.97 -5.56 40.94
CA VAL A 227 18.58 -5.02 39.72
C VAL A 227 19.56 -3.90 40.07
N VAL A 228 19.12 -2.92 40.87
CA VAL A 228 19.95 -1.77 41.26
C VAL A 228 21.16 -2.19 42.09
N GLN A 229 21.01 -3.17 42.98
CA GLN A 229 22.14 -3.73 43.74
C GLN A 229 23.14 -4.46 42.83
N THR A 230 22.66 -5.19 41.82
CA THR A 230 23.50 -5.89 40.84
C THR A 230 24.33 -4.88 40.03
N VAL A 231 23.71 -3.80 39.57
CA VAL A 231 24.40 -2.71 38.85
C VAL A 231 25.43 -2.02 39.75
N LYS A 232 25.10 -1.70 41.00
CA LYS A 232 26.07 -1.11 41.96
C LYS A 232 27.28 -2.02 42.16
N LYS A 233 27.06 -3.33 42.32
CA LYS A 233 28.16 -4.29 42.50
C LYS A 233 29.06 -4.38 41.26
N ARG A 234 28.47 -4.32 40.07
CA ARG A 234 29.19 -4.29 38.79
C ARG A 234 30.07 -3.05 38.64
N LEU A 235 29.55 -1.89 39.04
CA LEU A 235 30.26 -0.61 38.98
C LEU A 235 31.27 -0.41 40.11
N ALA A 236 31.23 -1.21 41.17
CA ALA A 236 32.06 -1.05 42.37
C ALA A 236 33.57 -0.94 42.02
N THR A 237 34.08 -1.83 41.17
CA THR A 237 35.50 -1.83 40.77
C THR A 237 35.90 -0.56 40.03
N GLN A 238 35.03 -0.04 39.15
CA GLN A 238 35.29 1.21 38.43
C GLN A 238 35.19 2.43 39.37
N LEU A 239 34.25 2.42 40.31
CA LEU A 239 34.06 3.48 41.30
C LEU A 239 35.24 3.56 42.28
N GLU A 240 35.76 2.42 42.73
CA GLU A 240 36.97 2.34 43.57
C GLU A 240 38.19 2.92 42.86
N SER A 241 38.39 2.55 41.58
CA SER A 241 39.51 3.09 40.79
C SER A 241 39.49 4.61 40.64
N LYS A 242 38.30 5.22 40.72
CA LYS A 242 38.08 6.67 40.62
C LYS A 242 37.85 7.35 41.97
N ARG A 243 37.90 6.61 43.09
CA ARG A 243 37.60 7.08 44.46
C ARG A 243 36.22 7.76 44.58
N ILE A 244 35.22 7.25 43.86
CA ILE A 244 33.84 7.75 43.88
C ILE A 244 33.02 6.85 44.81
N THR A 245 32.24 7.45 45.71
CA THR A 245 31.32 6.71 46.61
C THR A 245 29.91 6.77 46.04
N LEU A 246 29.25 5.62 45.89
CA LEU A 246 27.88 5.52 45.39
C LEU A 246 26.93 5.08 46.51
N ASP A 247 26.14 6.02 47.01
CA ASP A 247 25.08 5.76 47.98
C ASP A 247 23.75 5.47 47.28
N LEU A 248 23.10 4.37 47.68
CA LEU A 248 21.79 3.99 47.19
C LEU A 248 20.75 4.24 48.27
N ILE A 249 19.75 5.06 47.95
CA ILE A 249 18.59 5.31 48.81
C ILE A 249 17.39 4.66 48.12
N LEU A 250 17.02 3.47 48.59
CA LEU A 250 15.89 2.70 48.08
C LEU A 250 14.79 2.61 49.16
N PRO A 251 13.52 2.93 48.84
CA PRO A 251 12.40 2.66 49.73
C PRO A 251 12.27 1.17 50.03
N ALA A 252 11.85 0.81 51.25
CA ALA A 252 11.68 -0.60 51.65
C ALA A 252 10.50 -1.31 50.96
N ASP A 253 9.54 -0.54 50.44
CA ASP A 253 8.37 -1.00 49.69
C ASP A 253 8.48 -0.50 48.25
N LEU A 254 9.27 -1.19 47.44
CA LEU A 254 9.32 -0.96 46.00
C LEU A 254 8.38 -1.97 45.32
N PRO A 255 7.38 -1.50 44.55
CA PRO A 255 6.55 -2.40 43.79
C PRO A 255 7.39 -3.10 42.70
N PRO A 256 7.07 -4.36 42.36
CA PRO A 256 7.74 -5.04 41.27
C PRO A 256 7.49 -4.31 39.95
N VAL A 257 8.54 -4.19 39.14
CA VAL A 257 8.48 -3.52 37.84
C VAL A 257 8.50 -4.54 36.72
N ARG A 258 7.79 -4.21 35.63
CA ARG A 258 7.80 -5.01 34.41
C ARG A 258 8.99 -4.59 33.56
N ALA A 259 10.03 -5.42 33.52
CA ALA A 259 11.25 -5.14 32.79
C ALA A 259 11.90 -6.43 32.26
N ASP A 260 12.83 -6.26 31.34
CA ASP A 260 13.76 -7.31 30.90
C ASP A 260 15.03 -7.18 31.76
N GLU A 261 15.21 -8.10 32.71
CA GLU A 261 16.25 -8.03 33.74
C GLU A 261 17.67 -8.01 33.17
N ASP A 262 17.93 -8.85 32.17
CA ASP A 262 19.25 -8.98 31.53
C ASP A 262 19.61 -7.71 30.77
N ARG A 263 18.61 -7.03 30.18
CA ARG A 263 18.82 -5.74 29.51
C ARG A 263 18.97 -4.57 30.46
N THR A 264 18.18 -4.52 31.53
CA THR A 264 18.30 -3.45 32.54
C THR A 264 19.62 -3.48 33.31
N THR A 265 20.30 -4.63 33.35
CA THR A 265 21.61 -4.78 34.00
C THR A 265 22.80 -4.61 33.04
N GLN A 266 22.58 -4.67 31.72
CA GLN A 266 23.63 -4.53 30.70
C GLN A 266 24.00 -3.08 30.35
N GLY A 267 23.04 -2.15 30.39
CA GLY A 267 23.23 -0.73 30.07
C GLY A 267 23.96 0.10 31.12
#